data_AF-A0A7V0W056-F1
#
_entry.id   AF-A0A7V0W056-F1
#
_cell.length_a   1.000
_cell.length_b   1.000
_cell.length_c   1.000
_cell.angle_alpha   90.00
_cell.angle_beta   90.00
_cell.angle_gamma   90.00
#
_symmetry.space_group_name_H-M   'P 1'
#
loop_
_entity.id
_entity.type
_entity.pdbx_description
1 polymer ?
#
loop_
_entity_poly.entity_id
_entity_poly.type
_entity_poly.pdbx_seq_one_letter_code
_entity_poly.pdbx_strand_id
1 'polypeptide(L)'
;MAKAIGINWTRLHDAGSNYLMWYYIEPEKGQWVFHDKEINRYRKYGMKILAELGTAPKWASYYQDVRRDYNGYFDKFYQPKNLDDYANYVKTVTERYKGIIDAYDVWNEPWIHAWWGVGYDEKKQAEHGGYITSEKPMEDFVKLMATAYKTAKSVDEKNIILGFNTTTSPAENGNFSGNEWTHGVLESGGLDFCDIICYHDYTVEGLGYPNDASERGFEMAFSVIKEKLGTIPKPVWMTEGLSTMMKNGAGFYNHTIPYVSLEDVVDSSDALCRYVISHLGLGVNKVFLYSMHTHSYFPDNALIQYRALVTEEGFLHPSASAYSNMAWHLEDTNFVKRLTLAEGVYAYVFEGKNKAVAVLSPMINHAEYKLPFGEYVHI
;
A
#
# COMPACT_ATOMS: atom_id res chain seq x y z
N MET A 1 7.50 5.01 -18.02
CA MET A 1 6.81 3.71 -17.88
C MET A 1 5.49 3.85 -17.15
N ALA A 2 5.44 4.22 -15.86
CA ALA A 2 4.17 4.37 -15.10
C ALA A 2 3.06 5.15 -15.85
N LYS A 3 3.37 6.35 -16.37
CA LYS A 3 2.41 7.15 -17.16
C LYS A 3 1.91 6.46 -18.44
N ALA A 4 2.74 5.63 -19.06
CA ALA A 4 2.37 4.93 -20.31
C ALA A 4 1.35 3.82 -20.09
N ILE A 5 1.19 3.37 -18.84
CA ILE A 5 0.23 2.33 -18.44
C ILE A 5 -0.93 2.89 -17.61
N GLY A 6 -1.19 4.20 -17.70
CA GLY A 6 -2.32 4.86 -17.04
C GLY A 6 -2.12 5.20 -15.56
N ILE A 7 -0.94 4.98 -14.97
CA ILE A 7 -0.69 5.32 -13.56
C ILE A 7 -0.50 6.83 -13.40
N ASN A 8 -1.27 7.42 -12.49
CA ASN A 8 -1.25 8.85 -12.20
C ASN A 8 -0.80 9.19 -10.77
N TRP A 9 -0.60 8.20 -9.90
CA TRP A 9 -0.19 8.35 -8.51
C TRP A 9 1.04 7.51 -8.21
N THR A 10 1.90 8.01 -7.32
CA THR A 10 2.99 7.24 -6.72
C THR A 10 2.88 7.36 -5.20
N ARG A 11 3.14 6.27 -4.49
CA ARG A 11 3.41 6.30 -3.05
C ARG A 11 4.92 6.28 -2.83
N LEU A 12 5.42 7.23 -2.06
CA LEU A 12 6.82 7.35 -1.70
C LEU A 12 7.04 6.71 -0.32
N HIS A 13 7.04 5.37 -0.32
CA HIS A 13 7.68 4.56 0.72
C HIS A 13 9.09 4.20 0.21
N ASP A 14 9.44 2.92 0.02
CA ASP A 14 10.82 2.45 -0.28
C ASP A 14 11.54 3.23 -1.40
N ALA A 15 10.90 3.45 -2.54
CA ALA A 15 11.49 4.17 -3.68
C ALA A 15 11.73 5.67 -3.43
N GLY A 16 11.27 6.21 -2.30
CA GLY A 16 11.35 7.62 -1.95
C GLY A 16 11.69 7.91 -0.48
N SER A 17 11.96 6.88 0.34
CA SER A 17 12.23 7.03 1.77
C SER A 17 13.36 8.02 2.03
N ASN A 18 14.44 7.93 1.26
CA ASN A 18 15.58 8.83 1.36
C ASN A 18 15.30 10.28 0.96
N TYR A 19 14.18 10.57 0.28
CA TYR A 19 13.85 11.91 -0.17
C TYR A 19 13.03 12.71 0.86
N LEU A 20 12.31 12.03 1.74
CA LEU A 20 11.27 12.64 2.57
C LEU A 20 11.23 12.15 4.00
N MET A 21 11.58 10.90 4.28
CA MET A 21 11.40 10.35 5.62
C MET A 21 12.40 10.94 6.61
N TRP A 22 11.95 11.15 7.84
CA TRP A 22 12.62 11.97 8.84
C TRP A 22 14.07 11.54 9.11
N TYR A 23 14.32 10.24 9.20
CA TYR A 23 15.65 9.67 9.42
C TYR A 23 16.68 10.18 8.40
N TYR A 24 16.27 10.35 7.14
CA TYR A 24 17.17 10.72 6.05
C TYR A 24 17.31 12.23 5.86
N ILE A 25 16.23 12.98 6.10
CA ILE A 25 16.21 14.41 5.78
C ILE A 25 16.59 15.31 6.97
N GLU A 26 16.66 14.77 8.19
CA GLU A 26 17.19 15.46 9.38
C GLU A 26 18.16 14.55 10.16
N PRO A 27 19.30 14.16 9.56
CA PRO A 27 20.25 13.23 10.19
C PRO A 27 20.77 13.73 11.55
N GLU A 28 20.87 15.05 11.73
CA GLU A 28 21.16 15.71 12.99
C GLU A 28 20.11 16.79 13.25
N LYS A 29 19.76 17.04 14.51
CA LYS A 29 18.72 17.99 14.89
C LYS A 29 18.98 19.37 14.28
N GLY A 30 18.03 19.85 13.48
CA GLY A 30 18.08 21.13 12.78
C GLY A 30 18.93 21.15 11.50
N GLN A 31 19.61 20.05 11.13
CA GLN A 31 20.42 19.94 9.92
C GLN A 31 19.62 19.22 8.83
N TRP A 32 19.01 20.00 7.93
CA TRP A 32 18.10 19.49 6.91
C TRP A 32 18.79 19.18 5.59
N VAL A 33 18.44 18.04 4.99
CA VAL A 33 18.83 17.63 3.63
C VAL A 33 17.58 17.43 2.80
N PHE A 34 17.38 18.25 1.76
CA PHE A 34 16.19 18.19 0.91
C PHE A 34 16.50 17.69 -0.50
N HIS A 35 15.61 16.85 -1.01
CA HIS A 35 15.69 16.21 -2.32
C HIS A 35 14.65 16.78 -3.30
N ASP A 36 14.61 18.11 -3.43
CA ASP A 36 13.57 18.80 -4.19
C ASP A 36 13.52 18.38 -5.65
N LYS A 37 14.69 18.10 -6.26
CA LYS A 37 14.78 17.71 -7.67
C LYS A 37 14.09 16.36 -7.90
N GLU A 38 14.30 15.42 -6.99
CA GLU A 38 13.74 14.07 -7.02
C GLU A 38 12.21 14.12 -6.82
N ILE A 39 11.73 14.93 -5.88
CA ILE A 39 10.29 15.14 -5.66
C ILE A 39 9.63 15.85 -6.84
N ASN A 40 10.21 16.94 -7.34
CA ASN A 40 9.67 17.68 -8.47
C ASN A 40 9.71 16.89 -9.79
N ARG A 41 10.55 15.85 -9.90
CA ARG A 41 10.55 14.96 -11.07
C ARG A 41 9.19 14.27 -11.25
N TYR A 42 8.51 13.89 -10.18
CA TYR A 42 7.17 13.29 -10.28
C TYR A 42 6.16 14.30 -10.86
N ARG A 43 6.20 15.55 -10.39
CA ARG A 43 5.36 16.63 -10.94
C ARG A 43 5.65 16.94 -12.39
N LYS A 44 6.92 16.96 -12.80
CA LYS A 44 7.32 17.15 -14.20
C LYS A 44 6.63 16.15 -15.15
N TYR A 45 6.34 14.94 -14.68
CA TYR A 45 5.65 13.91 -15.47
C TYR A 45 4.15 13.80 -15.17
N GLY A 46 3.56 14.77 -14.47
CA GLY A 46 2.13 14.80 -14.16
C GLY A 46 1.70 13.69 -13.21
N MET A 47 2.60 13.26 -12.30
CA MET A 47 2.29 12.31 -11.23
C MET A 47 1.82 13.05 -9.99
N LYS A 48 0.82 12.47 -9.33
CA LYS A 48 0.41 12.80 -7.97
C LYS A 48 1.21 12.00 -6.95
N ILE A 49 1.42 12.57 -5.78
CA ILE A 49 2.34 12.05 -4.77
C ILE A 49 1.57 11.80 -3.47
N LEU A 50 1.54 10.54 -3.06
CA LEU A 50 1.30 10.13 -1.68
C LEU A 50 2.67 10.00 -1.02
N ALA A 51 3.05 10.97 -0.20
CA ALA A 51 4.29 10.91 0.58
C ALA A 51 4.05 10.19 1.90
N GLU A 52 5.11 9.76 2.57
CA GLU A 52 5.01 9.20 3.92
C GLU A 52 5.73 10.09 4.94
N LEU A 53 5.06 10.35 6.06
CA LEU A 53 5.60 11.00 7.25
C LEU A 53 6.11 9.92 8.23
N GLY A 54 7.14 9.20 7.80
CA GLY A 54 7.65 8.02 8.50
C GLY A 54 9.11 8.14 8.96
N THR A 55 9.55 7.10 9.66
CA THR A 55 10.87 6.92 10.32
C THR A 55 11.19 7.99 11.38
N ALA A 56 12.24 7.75 12.15
CA ALA A 56 12.77 8.76 13.07
C ALA A 56 14.30 8.65 13.15
N PRO A 57 15.04 9.78 13.06
CA PRO A 57 16.50 9.77 13.17
C PRO A 57 16.92 9.28 14.57
N LYS A 58 18.16 8.79 14.68
CA LYS A 58 18.68 8.24 15.94
C LYS A 58 18.49 9.21 17.10
N TRP A 59 18.83 10.49 16.93
CA TRP A 59 18.76 11.52 17.97
C TRP A 59 17.34 11.81 18.49
N ALA A 60 16.29 11.40 17.75
CA ALA A 60 14.90 11.69 18.08
C ALA A 60 14.10 10.46 18.52
N SER A 61 14.69 9.26 18.47
CA SER A 61 13.97 7.99 18.63
C SER A 61 14.52 7.13 19.76
N TYR A 62 13.77 6.10 20.12
CA TYR A 62 14.22 5.08 21.07
C TYR A 62 15.50 4.35 20.63
N TYR A 63 15.86 4.41 19.35
CA TYR A 63 17.11 3.84 18.85
C TYR A 63 18.35 4.42 19.54
N GLN A 64 18.33 5.67 20.02
CA GLN A 64 19.49 6.24 20.73
C GLN A 64 19.85 5.48 22.02
N ASP A 65 18.88 4.79 22.64
CA ASP A 65 19.08 4.07 23.90
C ASP A 65 19.51 2.62 23.67
N VAL A 66 19.38 2.13 22.43
CA VAL A 66 19.73 0.76 22.07
C VAL A 66 21.25 0.66 21.97
N ARG A 67 21.83 -0.18 22.83
CA ARG A 67 23.27 -0.47 22.85
C ARG A 67 23.59 -1.59 21.87
N ARG A 68 23.67 -1.26 20.58
CA ARG A 68 24.09 -2.16 19.51
C ARG A 68 25.17 -1.49 18.66
N ASP A 69 26.20 -2.27 18.30
CA ASP A 69 27.37 -1.78 17.55
C ASP A 69 27.17 -1.79 16.02
N TYR A 70 25.94 -1.98 15.54
CA TYR A 70 25.61 -1.98 14.11
C TYR A 70 24.27 -1.28 13.84
N ASN A 71 24.15 -0.73 12.63
CA ASN A 71 22.93 -0.10 12.12
C ASN A 71 22.16 -1.13 11.27
N GLY A 72 21.07 -1.66 11.82
CA GLY A 72 20.17 -2.58 11.14
C GLY A 72 19.15 -1.86 10.25
N TYR A 73 18.55 -2.60 9.31
CA TYR A 73 17.54 -2.03 8.40
C TYR A 73 16.37 -1.37 9.14
N PHE A 74 15.91 -1.97 10.25
CA PHE A 74 14.75 -1.51 10.99
C PHE A 74 15.06 -0.40 12.01
N ASP A 75 16.32 -0.05 12.21
CA ASP A 75 16.73 0.93 13.23
C ASP A 75 16.18 2.35 12.96
N LYS A 76 15.76 2.63 11.71
CA LYS A 76 15.06 3.86 11.32
C LYS A 76 13.58 3.90 11.69
N PHE A 77 12.98 2.78 12.10
CA PHE A 77 11.56 2.65 12.45
C PHE A 77 11.32 2.54 13.96
N TYR A 78 12.29 2.96 14.77
CA TYR A 78 12.03 3.21 16.18
C TYR A 78 11.09 4.40 16.35
N GLN A 79 10.20 4.30 17.33
CA GLN A 79 9.23 5.34 17.64
C GLN A 79 9.96 6.65 18.01
N PRO A 80 9.43 7.82 17.60
CA PRO A 80 9.84 9.11 18.13
C PRO A 80 9.65 9.19 19.65
N LYS A 81 10.62 9.77 20.37
CA LYS A 81 10.49 10.02 21.81
C LYS A 81 9.77 11.31 22.15
N ASN A 82 9.94 12.32 21.29
CA ASN A 82 9.40 13.64 21.49
C ASN A 82 8.53 14.03 20.29
N LEU A 83 7.23 14.18 20.53
CA LEU A 83 6.28 14.54 19.50
C LEU A 83 6.44 15.98 19.03
N ASP A 84 7.07 16.88 19.80
CA ASP A 84 7.38 18.24 19.32
C ASP A 84 8.45 18.22 18.22
N ASP A 85 9.42 17.31 18.34
CA ASP A 85 10.45 17.13 17.30
C ASP A 85 9.83 16.51 16.03
N TYR A 86 8.93 15.54 16.19
CA TYR A 86 8.16 15.00 15.06
C TYR A 86 7.25 16.06 14.44
N ALA A 87 6.59 16.91 15.23
CA ALA A 87 5.79 18.04 14.73
C ALA A 87 6.66 19.01 13.93
N ASN A 88 7.88 19.32 14.38
CA ASN A 88 8.81 20.15 13.63
C ASN A 88 9.16 19.53 12.26
N TYR A 89 9.37 18.22 12.20
CA TYR A 89 9.53 17.49 10.95
C TYR A 89 8.30 17.59 10.04
N VAL A 90 7.11 17.27 10.55
CA VAL A 90 5.87 17.37 9.76
C VAL A 90 5.65 18.78 9.23
N LYS A 91 5.82 19.81 10.08
CA LYS A 91 5.71 21.20 9.68
C LYS A 91 6.70 21.54 8.57
N THR A 92 7.97 21.19 8.75
CA THR A 92 9.03 21.49 7.77
C THR A 92 8.74 20.87 6.40
N VAL A 93 8.34 19.59 6.37
CA VAL A 93 8.02 18.89 5.12
C VAL A 93 6.76 19.46 4.46
N THR A 94 5.69 19.68 5.23
CA THR A 94 4.42 20.17 4.70
C THR A 94 4.49 21.63 4.25
N GLU A 95 5.28 22.48 4.91
CA GLU A 95 5.54 23.86 4.47
C GLU A 95 6.36 23.87 3.18
N ARG A 96 7.44 23.09 3.13
CA ARG A 96 8.34 23.06 1.97
C ARG A 96 7.65 22.55 0.71
N TYR A 97 6.87 21.48 0.83
CA TYR A 97 6.26 20.80 -0.32
C TYR A 97 4.78 21.14 -0.49
N LYS A 98 4.34 22.28 0.06
CA LYS A 98 2.99 22.80 -0.13
C LYS A 98 2.67 22.96 -1.62
N GLY A 99 1.56 22.34 -2.05
CA GLY A 99 1.16 22.30 -3.47
C GLY A 99 1.99 21.34 -4.34
N ILE A 100 3.03 20.70 -3.79
CA ILE A 100 3.88 19.72 -4.47
C ILE A 100 3.55 18.29 -4.05
N ILE A 101 3.17 18.03 -2.80
CA ILE A 101 2.68 16.70 -2.38
C ILE A 101 1.14 16.75 -2.28
N ASP A 102 0.45 15.69 -2.73
CA ASP A 102 -1.03 15.64 -2.74
C ASP A 102 -1.61 15.09 -1.44
N ALA A 103 -0.92 14.13 -0.81
CA ALA A 103 -1.36 13.48 0.42
C ALA A 103 -0.18 12.93 1.20
N TYR A 104 -0.36 12.73 2.50
CA TYR A 104 0.65 12.20 3.42
C TYR A 104 0.10 10.99 4.17
N ASP A 105 0.83 9.88 4.13
CA ASP A 105 0.61 8.70 4.95
C ASP A 105 1.36 8.80 6.26
N VAL A 106 0.72 8.48 7.37
CA VAL A 106 1.36 8.52 8.69
C VAL A 106 2.00 7.17 8.96
N TRP A 107 3.34 7.19 8.96
CA TRP A 107 4.19 6.03 9.22
C TRP A 107 4.05 4.89 8.19
N ASN A 108 4.69 3.75 8.45
CA ASN A 108 4.56 2.51 7.69
C ASN A 108 4.48 1.30 8.62
N GLU A 109 3.44 0.49 8.45
CA GLU A 109 3.25 -0.82 9.10
C GLU A 109 3.46 -0.87 10.61
N PRO A 110 2.88 0.06 11.40
CA PRO A 110 3.13 0.14 12.84
C PRO A 110 2.61 -1.06 13.64
N TRP A 111 1.82 -1.96 13.03
CA TRP A 111 1.40 -3.23 13.63
C TRP A 111 2.54 -4.25 13.76
N ILE A 112 3.65 -4.05 13.05
CA ILE A 112 4.84 -4.90 13.12
C ILE A 112 5.83 -4.30 14.11
N HIS A 113 6.28 -5.08 15.09
CA HIS A 113 7.16 -4.58 16.15
C HIS A 113 8.47 -3.97 15.61
N ALA A 114 9.03 -4.58 14.57
CA ALA A 114 10.24 -4.08 13.90
C ALA A 114 10.05 -2.71 13.23
N TRP A 115 8.81 -2.37 12.85
CA TRP A 115 8.47 -1.10 12.23
C TRP A 115 7.90 -0.09 13.23
N TRP A 116 7.77 -0.44 14.51
CA TRP A 116 7.23 0.43 15.57
C TRP A 116 7.89 0.15 16.92
N GLY A 117 9.22 0.14 16.92
CA GLY A 117 10.03 -0.33 18.04
C GLY A 117 10.35 0.73 19.10
N VAL A 118 10.45 0.31 20.35
CA VAL A 118 11.00 1.08 21.49
C VAL A 118 12.20 0.40 22.14
N GLY A 119 12.49 -0.85 21.79
CA GLY A 119 13.63 -1.60 22.30
C GLY A 119 14.07 -2.73 21.38
N TYR A 120 15.14 -3.44 21.78
CA TYR A 120 15.62 -4.64 21.10
C TYR A 120 16.13 -5.66 22.12
N ASP A 121 15.74 -6.92 21.95
CA ASP A 121 16.25 -8.07 22.68
C ASP A 121 17.15 -8.91 21.77
N GLU A 122 18.47 -8.78 21.96
CA GLU A 122 19.48 -9.50 21.18
C GLU A 122 19.39 -11.02 21.30
N LYS A 123 18.73 -11.53 22.35
CA LYS A 123 18.58 -12.99 22.56
C LYS A 123 17.48 -13.58 21.69
N LYS A 124 16.59 -12.76 21.14
CA LYS A 124 15.50 -13.19 20.26
C LYS A 124 15.92 -13.01 18.79
N GLN A 125 16.80 -13.87 18.32
CA GLN A 125 17.24 -13.88 16.92
C GLN A 125 16.20 -14.56 16.03
N ALA A 126 15.33 -13.78 15.41
CA ALA A 126 14.50 -14.22 14.28
C ALA A 126 14.50 -13.11 13.21
N GLU A 127 14.08 -13.42 11.99
CA GLU A 127 13.78 -12.40 10.98
C GLU A 127 12.63 -11.51 11.50
N HIS A 128 12.85 -10.19 11.57
CA HIS A 128 12.04 -9.23 12.36
C HIS A 128 11.98 -9.49 13.88
N GLY A 129 12.76 -10.45 14.37
CA GLY A 129 12.84 -10.82 15.78
C GLY A 129 13.62 -9.82 16.62
N GLY A 130 13.31 -9.79 17.91
CA GLY A 130 14.04 -9.00 18.91
C GLY A 130 13.50 -7.59 19.10
N TYR A 131 12.84 -6.99 18.10
CA TYR A 131 12.22 -5.68 18.29
C TYR A 131 11.06 -5.75 19.30
N ILE A 132 11.04 -4.79 20.20
CA ILE A 132 10.03 -4.65 21.25
C ILE A 132 9.24 -3.39 20.93
N THR A 133 7.91 -3.49 20.86
CA THR A 133 7.01 -2.32 20.76
C THR A 133 6.63 -1.80 22.16
N SER A 134 6.00 -0.63 22.26
CA SER A 134 5.62 -0.04 23.54
C SER A 134 4.51 -0.85 24.25
N GLU A 135 4.23 -0.54 25.52
CA GLU A 135 3.12 -1.18 26.26
C GLU A 135 1.74 -0.83 25.66
N LYS A 136 1.64 0.28 24.93
CA LYS A 136 0.40 0.79 24.35
C LYS A 136 0.60 1.25 22.89
N PRO A 137 0.97 0.34 21.99
CA PRO A 137 1.49 0.73 20.68
C PRO A 137 0.46 1.44 19.80
N MET A 138 -0.82 1.06 19.89
CA MET A 138 -1.90 1.74 19.17
C MET A 138 -2.21 3.14 19.74
N GLU A 139 -2.16 3.31 21.07
CA GLU A 139 -2.35 4.62 21.70
C GLU A 139 -1.23 5.58 21.30
N ASP A 140 0.02 5.09 21.30
CA ASP A 140 1.19 5.86 20.90
C ASP A 140 1.15 6.21 19.41
N PHE A 141 0.69 5.28 18.56
CA PHE A 141 0.47 5.56 17.15
C PHE A 141 -0.60 6.64 16.93
N VAL A 142 -1.70 6.63 17.70
CA VAL A 142 -2.71 7.70 17.61
C VAL A 142 -2.16 9.06 18.07
N LYS A 143 -1.25 9.11 19.05
CA LYS A 143 -0.56 10.36 19.40
C LYS A 143 0.31 10.87 18.24
N LEU A 144 1.00 9.97 17.53
CA LEU A 144 1.75 10.32 16.31
C LEU A 144 0.81 10.85 15.22
N MET A 145 -0.30 10.16 14.94
CA MET A 145 -1.33 10.58 13.99
C MET A 145 -1.88 11.97 14.34
N ALA A 146 -2.25 12.19 15.60
CA ALA A 146 -2.76 13.48 16.07
C ALA A 146 -1.76 14.61 15.86
N THR A 147 -0.48 14.33 16.10
CA THR A 147 0.62 15.29 15.89
C THR A 147 0.78 15.62 14.41
N ALA A 148 0.83 14.60 13.54
CA ALA A 148 0.92 14.80 12.09
C ALA A 148 -0.28 15.58 11.55
N TYR A 149 -1.49 15.16 11.92
CA TYR A 149 -2.74 15.75 11.46
C TYR A 149 -2.84 17.23 11.84
N LYS A 150 -2.75 17.55 13.14
CA LYS A 150 -2.90 18.93 13.63
C LYS A 150 -1.82 19.84 13.05
N THR A 151 -0.58 19.36 12.98
CA THR A 151 0.54 20.14 12.46
C THR A 151 0.36 20.43 10.98
N ALA A 152 0.10 19.41 10.16
CA ALA A 152 -0.08 19.58 8.72
C ALA A 152 -1.29 20.47 8.40
N LYS A 153 -2.40 20.32 9.12
CA LYS A 153 -3.60 21.16 8.95
C LYS A 153 -3.34 22.62 9.35
N SER A 154 -2.47 22.89 10.33
CA SER A 154 -2.08 24.25 10.70
C SER A 154 -1.27 24.98 9.63
N VAL A 155 -0.55 24.24 8.77
CA VAL A 155 0.22 24.76 7.64
C VAL A 155 -0.68 25.00 6.42
N ASP A 156 -1.58 24.05 6.15
CA ASP A 156 -2.63 24.15 5.13
C ASP A 156 -3.75 23.17 5.47
N GLU A 157 -4.97 23.67 5.67
CA GLU A 157 -6.15 22.85 5.94
C GLU A 157 -6.45 21.86 4.80
N LYS A 158 -5.95 22.13 3.57
CA LYS A 158 -6.09 21.26 2.40
C LYS A 158 -5.18 20.03 2.42
N ASN A 159 -4.19 19.96 3.31
CA ASN A 159 -3.33 18.77 3.42
C ASN A 159 -4.19 17.54 3.70
N ILE A 160 -4.04 16.49 2.90
CA ILE A 160 -4.75 15.22 3.08
C ILE A 160 -3.85 14.28 3.88
N ILE A 161 -4.35 13.79 5.02
CA ILE A 161 -3.60 12.93 5.94
C ILE A 161 -4.25 11.55 6.00
N LEU A 162 -3.50 10.50 5.71
CA LEU A 162 -3.93 9.11 5.85
C LEU A 162 -3.53 8.61 7.25
N GLY A 163 -4.26 7.62 7.75
CA GLY A 163 -3.97 6.99 9.03
C GLY A 163 -4.63 5.63 9.16
N PHE A 164 -4.62 5.08 10.38
CA PHE A 164 -4.81 3.66 10.70
C PHE A 164 -3.63 2.78 10.33
N ASN A 165 -3.17 2.85 9.08
CA ASN A 165 -2.04 2.07 8.58
C ASN A 165 -2.13 0.63 9.09
N THR A 166 -3.19 -0.07 8.66
CA THR A 166 -3.53 -1.42 9.16
C THR A 166 -3.26 -2.49 8.10
N THR A 167 -3.52 -3.75 8.42
CA THR A 167 -3.25 -4.91 7.55
C THR A 167 -4.48 -5.78 7.37
N THR A 168 -4.51 -6.57 6.30
CA THR A 168 -5.47 -7.66 6.10
C THR A 168 -5.06 -8.98 6.77
N SER A 169 -3.86 -9.03 7.35
CA SER A 169 -3.26 -10.27 7.86
C SER A 169 -3.71 -10.63 9.29
N PRO A 170 -3.69 -11.94 9.64
CA PRO A 170 -3.81 -12.39 11.01
C PRO A 170 -2.54 -12.05 11.82
N ALA A 171 -2.61 -12.22 13.14
CA ALA A 171 -1.49 -12.03 14.03
C ALA A 171 -0.43 -13.10 13.76
N GLU A 172 0.83 -12.71 13.61
CA GLU A 172 1.93 -13.61 13.30
C GLU A 172 3.22 -13.14 13.96
N ASN A 173 3.99 -14.08 14.53
CA ASN A 173 5.31 -13.83 15.12
C ASN A 173 5.33 -12.71 16.18
N GLY A 174 4.21 -12.55 16.89
CA GLY A 174 4.03 -11.53 17.93
C GLY A 174 3.55 -10.18 17.42
N ASN A 175 3.41 -9.98 16.10
CA ASN A 175 2.80 -8.78 15.53
C ASN A 175 1.26 -8.86 15.62
N PHE A 176 0.62 -7.69 15.59
CA PHE A 176 -0.83 -7.59 15.71
C PHE A 176 -1.53 -7.97 14.40
N SER A 177 -2.69 -8.61 14.50
CA SER A 177 -3.59 -8.76 13.35
C SER A 177 -4.21 -7.43 12.95
N GLY A 178 -4.80 -7.39 11.74
CA GLY A 178 -5.56 -6.24 11.26
C GLY A 178 -6.66 -5.80 12.21
N ASN A 179 -7.48 -6.72 12.71
CA ASN A 179 -8.59 -6.40 13.60
C ASN A 179 -8.11 -5.91 14.98
N GLU A 180 -7.06 -6.52 15.54
CA GLU A 180 -6.47 -6.09 16.81
C GLU A 180 -5.90 -4.68 16.71
N TRP A 181 -5.10 -4.41 15.66
CA TRP A 181 -4.52 -3.09 15.42
C TRP A 181 -5.59 -2.04 15.19
N THR A 182 -6.53 -2.29 14.25
CA THR A 182 -7.62 -1.36 13.94
C THR A 182 -8.47 -1.09 15.17
N HIS A 183 -8.79 -2.10 15.99
CA HIS A 183 -9.56 -1.91 17.21
C HIS A 183 -8.84 -0.97 18.18
N GLY A 184 -7.56 -1.21 18.48
CA GLY A 184 -6.80 -0.35 19.38
C GLY A 184 -6.67 1.09 18.89
N VAL A 185 -6.46 1.30 17.58
CA VAL A 185 -6.40 2.63 16.97
C VAL A 185 -7.77 3.32 17.05
N LEU A 186 -8.86 2.59 16.78
CA LEU A 186 -10.22 3.10 16.87
C LEU A 186 -10.59 3.52 18.31
N GLU A 187 -10.32 2.67 19.30
CA GLU A 187 -10.61 2.97 20.72
C GLU A 187 -9.76 4.14 21.25
N SER A 188 -8.56 4.33 20.69
CA SER A 188 -7.68 5.45 21.06
C SER A 188 -8.08 6.77 20.37
N GLY A 189 -9.12 6.79 19.52
CA GLY A 189 -9.61 8.00 18.84
C GLY A 189 -8.96 8.28 17.49
N GLY A 190 -8.34 7.29 16.84
CA GLY A 190 -7.64 7.46 15.57
C GLY A 190 -8.49 8.03 14.44
N LEU A 191 -9.82 7.86 14.49
CA LEU A 191 -10.75 8.48 13.55
C LEU A 191 -10.81 10.01 13.63
N ASP A 192 -10.30 10.67 14.65
CA ASP A 192 -10.29 12.15 14.68
C ASP A 192 -9.06 12.72 13.94
N PHE A 193 -8.08 11.88 13.60
CA PHE A 193 -6.74 12.31 13.16
C PHE A 193 -6.31 11.73 11.82
N CYS A 194 -7.26 11.57 10.89
CA CYS A 194 -6.99 11.31 9.49
C CYS A 194 -8.10 11.92 8.62
N ASP A 195 -7.89 12.08 7.32
CA ASP A 195 -8.94 12.35 6.34
C ASP A 195 -9.34 11.05 5.62
N ILE A 196 -8.43 10.08 5.56
CA ILE A 196 -8.53 8.82 4.80
C ILE A 196 -7.97 7.68 5.67
N ILE A 197 -8.62 6.52 5.61
CA ILE A 197 -8.16 5.29 6.28
C ILE A 197 -7.31 4.50 5.27
N CYS A 198 -6.12 4.06 5.68
CA CYS A 198 -5.22 3.27 4.84
C CYS A 198 -4.94 1.88 5.39
N TYR A 199 -4.65 0.94 4.49
CA TYR A 199 -4.29 -0.44 4.82
C TYR A 199 -3.45 -1.12 3.74
N HIS A 200 -2.80 -2.21 4.11
CA HIS A 200 -2.02 -3.05 3.20
C HIS A 200 -2.68 -4.42 2.99
N ASP A 201 -2.66 -4.93 1.76
CA ASP A 201 -3.20 -6.26 1.40
C ASP A 201 -2.26 -7.06 0.51
N TYR A 202 -1.66 -8.11 1.07
CA TYR A 202 -0.81 -9.02 0.34
C TYR A 202 -1.45 -10.41 0.31
N THR A 203 -1.63 -10.97 -0.88
CA THR A 203 -2.26 -12.28 -1.05
C THR A 203 -1.72 -12.99 -2.29
N VAL A 204 -1.88 -14.30 -2.36
CA VAL A 204 -1.60 -15.11 -3.56
C VAL A 204 -2.78 -16.01 -3.94
N GLU A 205 -3.88 -15.88 -3.20
CA GLU A 205 -5.11 -16.65 -3.42
C GLU A 205 -5.89 -16.12 -4.63
N GLY A 206 -6.91 -16.86 -5.05
CA GLY A 206 -7.79 -16.42 -6.14
C GLY A 206 -8.69 -15.25 -5.74
N LEU A 207 -8.98 -14.39 -6.72
CA LEU A 207 -9.62 -13.08 -6.53
C LEU A 207 -10.68 -12.78 -7.60
N GLY A 208 -11.48 -11.74 -7.34
CA GLY A 208 -12.48 -11.24 -8.28
C GLY A 208 -13.80 -11.99 -8.16
N TYR A 209 -14.19 -12.39 -6.95
CA TYR A 209 -15.47 -13.07 -6.68
C TYR A 209 -15.89 -12.87 -5.22
N PRO A 210 -17.17 -13.13 -4.86
CA PRO A 210 -17.62 -13.04 -3.48
C PRO A 210 -16.78 -13.87 -2.52
N ASN A 211 -16.49 -13.26 -1.36
CA ASN A 211 -15.73 -13.87 -0.28
C ASN A 211 -14.32 -14.33 -0.71
N ASP A 212 -13.73 -13.64 -1.70
CA ASP A 212 -12.33 -13.83 -2.08
C ASP A 212 -11.37 -13.39 -0.96
N ALA A 213 -10.07 -13.61 -1.15
CA ALA A 213 -9.09 -13.34 -0.10
C ALA A 213 -9.02 -11.85 0.30
N SER A 214 -9.14 -10.93 -0.66
CA SER A 214 -9.15 -9.49 -0.36
C SER A 214 -10.44 -9.07 0.34
N GLU A 215 -11.61 -9.62 0.02
CA GLU A 215 -12.86 -9.36 0.76
C GLU A 215 -12.75 -9.83 2.22
N ARG A 216 -12.23 -11.05 2.46
CA ARG A 216 -11.98 -11.54 3.83
C ARG A 216 -10.93 -10.72 4.58
N GLY A 217 -9.86 -10.33 3.88
CA GLY A 217 -8.82 -9.46 4.41
C GLY A 217 -9.34 -8.07 4.79
N PHE A 218 -10.22 -7.51 3.99
CA PHE A 218 -10.88 -6.24 4.29
C PHE A 218 -11.80 -6.33 5.52
N GLU A 219 -12.50 -7.46 5.69
CA GLU A 219 -13.24 -7.74 6.93
C GLU A 219 -12.30 -7.86 8.14
N MET A 220 -11.15 -8.53 8.00
CA MET A 220 -10.11 -8.57 9.03
C MET A 220 -9.67 -7.15 9.40
N ALA A 221 -9.41 -6.30 8.43
CA ALA A 221 -8.94 -4.94 8.67
C ALA A 221 -10.01 -4.04 9.31
N PHE A 222 -11.28 -4.14 8.92
CA PHE A 222 -12.27 -3.07 9.17
C PHE A 222 -13.60 -3.50 9.80
N SER A 223 -13.84 -4.79 10.07
CA SER A 223 -15.06 -5.27 10.74
C SER A 223 -15.36 -4.48 12.02
N VAL A 224 -14.36 -4.25 12.87
CA VAL A 224 -14.50 -3.53 14.15
C VAL A 224 -14.99 -2.08 13.99
N ILE A 225 -14.63 -1.39 12.89
CA ILE A 225 -15.14 -0.05 12.59
C ILE A 225 -16.63 -0.15 12.23
N LYS A 226 -16.97 -1.10 11.35
CA LYS A 226 -18.36 -1.30 10.90
C LYS A 226 -19.27 -1.75 12.02
N GLU A 227 -18.81 -2.62 12.91
CA GLU A 227 -19.56 -3.06 14.10
C GLU A 227 -19.84 -1.89 15.05
N LYS A 228 -18.86 -1.00 15.26
CA LYS A 228 -19.01 0.14 16.17
C LYS A 228 -19.84 1.29 15.58
N LEU A 229 -19.71 1.55 14.27
CA LEU A 229 -20.26 2.75 13.62
C LEU A 229 -21.32 2.47 12.55
N GLY A 230 -21.62 1.20 12.28
CA GLY A 230 -22.54 0.76 11.22
C GLY A 230 -21.98 0.85 9.79
N THR A 231 -20.91 1.62 9.58
CA THR A 231 -20.25 1.81 8.28
C THR A 231 -18.80 2.24 8.48
N ILE A 232 -18.01 2.28 7.40
CA ILE A 232 -16.69 2.91 7.39
C ILE A 232 -16.90 4.41 7.07
N PRO A 233 -16.65 5.34 8.02
CA PRO A 233 -17.11 6.73 7.89
C PRO A 233 -16.22 7.60 6.98
N LYS A 234 -15.12 7.06 6.45
CA LYS A 234 -14.12 7.79 5.68
C LYS A 234 -13.74 7.05 4.40
N PRO A 235 -13.22 7.77 3.38
CA PRO A 235 -12.60 7.14 2.23
C PRO A 235 -11.49 6.15 2.64
N VAL A 236 -11.35 5.07 1.89
CA VAL A 236 -10.38 4.00 2.15
C VAL A 236 -9.42 3.85 0.99
N TRP A 237 -8.11 3.89 1.26
CA TRP A 237 -7.06 3.66 0.26
C TRP A 237 -6.25 2.42 0.63
N MET A 238 -6.06 1.50 -0.33
CA MET A 238 -5.09 0.41 -0.18
C MET A 238 -3.73 0.95 -0.61
N THR A 239 -2.85 1.21 0.35
CA THR A 239 -1.59 1.94 0.15
C THR A 239 -0.40 1.06 -0.17
N GLU A 240 -0.51 -0.26 0.02
CA GLU A 240 0.52 -1.22 -0.34
C GLU A 240 -0.03 -2.63 -0.48
N GLY A 241 0.33 -3.33 -1.54
CA GLY A 241 -0.14 -4.70 -1.72
C GLY A 241 0.11 -5.27 -3.10
N LEU A 242 0.06 -6.60 -3.18
CA LEU A 242 0.32 -7.36 -4.41
C LEU A 242 -0.35 -8.74 -4.34
N SER A 243 -0.93 -9.17 -5.48
CA SER A 243 -1.51 -10.52 -5.64
C SER A 243 -0.60 -11.53 -6.34
N THR A 244 0.50 -11.07 -6.92
CA THR A 244 1.33 -11.81 -7.87
C THR A 244 2.73 -12.12 -7.35
N MET A 245 2.96 -12.02 -6.04
CA MET A 245 4.30 -12.18 -5.45
C MET A 245 4.97 -13.51 -5.81
N MET A 246 4.19 -14.58 -5.95
CA MET A 246 4.69 -15.92 -6.32
C MET A 246 4.34 -16.30 -7.77
N LYS A 247 3.84 -15.35 -8.55
CA LYS A 247 3.33 -15.58 -9.92
C LYS A 247 4.14 -14.83 -10.98
N ASN A 248 4.71 -13.69 -10.63
CA ASN A 248 5.51 -12.89 -11.55
C ASN A 248 6.84 -13.57 -11.86
N GLY A 249 7.28 -13.48 -13.10
CA GLY A 249 8.51 -14.09 -13.56
C GLY A 249 9.12 -13.35 -14.74
N ALA A 250 9.57 -14.12 -15.73
CA ALA A 250 10.38 -13.63 -16.84
C ALA A 250 9.61 -12.77 -17.85
N GLY A 251 8.28 -12.80 -17.85
CA GLY A 251 7.45 -12.08 -18.82
C GLY A 251 7.90 -12.33 -20.26
N PHE A 252 8.28 -11.27 -20.98
CA PHE A 252 8.75 -11.35 -22.37
C PHE A 252 10.06 -12.14 -22.55
N TYR A 253 10.84 -12.34 -21.48
CA TYR A 253 12.14 -13.03 -21.55
C TYR A 253 12.03 -14.54 -21.37
N ASN A 254 10.82 -15.10 -21.29
CA ASN A 254 10.56 -16.52 -21.05
C ASN A 254 11.41 -17.48 -21.93
N HIS A 255 11.68 -17.10 -23.19
CA HIS A 255 12.45 -17.93 -24.13
C HIS A 255 13.94 -17.56 -24.21
N THR A 256 14.39 -16.57 -23.45
CA THR A 256 15.77 -16.03 -23.52
C THR A 256 16.55 -16.17 -22.23
N ILE A 257 15.89 -16.46 -21.10
CA ILE A 257 16.55 -16.73 -19.83
C ILE A 257 17.15 -18.16 -19.79
N PRO A 258 18.24 -18.38 -19.03
CA PRO A 258 18.92 -19.69 -18.98
C PRO A 258 18.25 -20.72 -18.07
N TYR A 259 17.10 -20.39 -17.47
CA TYR A 259 16.33 -21.26 -16.58
C TYR A 259 14.86 -21.35 -17.01
N VAL A 260 14.13 -22.34 -16.50
CA VAL A 260 12.70 -22.50 -16.77
C VAL A 260 11.92 -21.47 -15.96
N SER A 261 11.21 -20.57 -16.64
CA SER A 261 10.24 -19.70 -15.97
C SER A 261 9.07 -20.54 -15.47
N LEU A 262 8.66 -20.34 -14.22
CA LEU A 262 7.45 -20.95 -13.65
C LEU A 262 6.21 -20.08 -13.84
N GLU A 263 6.37 -18.88 -14.42
CA GLU A 263 5.27 -17.95 -14.66
C GLU A 263 4.37 -18.41 -15.80
N ASP A 264 3.06 -18.43 -15.54
CA ASP A 264 2.04 -18.25 -16.57
C ASP A 264 1.67 -16.76 -16.65
N VAL A 265 2.09 -16.12 -17.73
CA VAL A 265 1.93 -14.68 -17.92
C VAL A 265 0.47 -14.26 -18.06
N VAL A 266 -0.41 -15.16 -18.51
CA VAL A 266 -1.85 -14.90 -18.61
C VAL A 266 -2.44 -14.92 -17.20
N ASP A 267 -2.08 -15.91 -16.38
CA ASP A 267 -2.52 -15.99 -14.97
C ASP A 267 -2.01 -14.81 -14.15
N SER A 268 -0.72 -14.43 -14.27
CA SER A 268 -0.17 -13.30 -13.50
C SER A 268 -0.83 -11.98 -13.91
N SER A 269 -1.13 -11.79 -15.20
CA SER A 269 -1.83 -10.62 -15.71
C SER A 269 -3.30 -10.56 -15.26
N ASP A 270 -4.01 -11.69 -15.31
CA ASP A 270 -5.41 -11.81 -14.86
C ASP A 270 -5.51 -11.61 -13.34
N ALA A 271 -4.65 -12.25 -12.56
CA ALA A 271 -4.61 -12.13 -11.10
C ALA A 271 -4.35 -10.69 -10.63
N LEU A 272 -3.49 -9.94 -11.34
CA LEU A 272 -3.25 -8.53 -11.02
C LEU A 272 -4.47 -7.66 -11.30
N CYS A 273 -5.15 -7.88 -12.43
CA CYS A 273 -6.39 -7.15 -12.75
C CYS A 273 -7.49 -7.48 -11.73
N ARG A 274 -7.72 -8.76 -11.45
CA ARG A 274 -8.70 -9.22 -10.45
C ARG A 274 -8.44 -8.65 -9.06
N TYR A 275 -7.19 -8.50 -8.67
CA TYR A 275 -6.82 -7.85 -7.41
C TYR A 275 -7.29 -6.40 -7.35
N VAL A 276 -7.04 -5.61 -8.40
CA VAL A 276 -7.53 -4.23 -8.47
C VAL A 276 -9.06 -4.19 -8.49
N ILE A 277 -9.73 -5.06 -9.25
CA ILE A 277 -11.19 -5.13 -9.32
C ILE A 277 -11.82 -5.51 -7.98
N SER A 278 -11.25 -6.49 -7.28
CA SER A 278 -11.72 -6.91 -5.96
C SER A 278 -11.69 -5.73 -4.98
N HIS A 279 -10.60 -4.98 -4.95
CA HIS A 279 -10.47 -3.77 -4.13
C HIS A 279 -11.47 -2.68 -4.49
N LEU A 280 -11.61 -2.36 -5.78
CA LEU A 280 -12.62 -1.38 -6.23
C LEU A 280 -14.04 -1.84 -5.87
N GLY A 281 -14.31 -3.16 -5.93
CA GLY A 281 -15.57 -3.77 -5.52
C GLY A 281 -15.87 -3.66 -4.02
N LEU A 282 -14.86 -3.45 -3.18
CA LEU A 282 -15.00 -3.19 -1.74
C LEU A 282 -15.23 -1.70 -1.44
N GLY A 283 -15.29 -0.84 -2.47
CA GLY A 283 -15.42 0.61 -2.31
C GLY A 283 -14.10 1.33 -2.03
N VAL A 284 -12.95 0.67 -2.21
CA VAL A 284 -11.62 1.27 -2.07
C VAL A 284 -11.43 2.34 -3.15
N ASN A 285 -11.04 3.55 -2.74
CA ASN A 285 -10.93 4.70 -3.66
C ASN A 285 -9.61 4.75 -4.43
N LYS A 286 -8.54 4.13 -3.90
CA LYS A 286 -7.22 4.04 -4.53
C LYS A 286 -6.52 2.74 -4.16
N VAL A 287 -5.84 2.16 -5.15
CA VAL A 287 -5.10 0.90 -5.04
C VAL A 287 -3.66 1.16 -5.47
N PHE A 288 -2.71 1.04 -4.53
CA PHE A 288 -1.29 1.25 -4.78
C PHE A 288 -0.57 -0.11 -4.86
N LEU A 289 -0.23 -0.53 -6.08
CA LEU A 289 0.43 -1.81 -6.33
C LEU A 289 1.90 -1.77 -5.93
N TYR A 290 2.33 -2.74 -5.13
CA TYR A 290 3.71 -2.89 -4.72
C TYR A 290 4.44 -3.94 -5.57
N SER A 291 5.49 -3.62 -6.33
CA SER A 291 5.96 -2.27 -6.65
C SER A 291 6.69 -2.21 -8.01
N MET A 292 6.88 -1.00 -8.56
CA MET A 292 7.67 -0.80 -9.79
C MET A 292 9.17 -0.52 -9.54
N HIS A 293 9.66 -0.65 -8.30
CA HIS A 293 11.05 -0.25 -7.95
C HIS A 293 11.92 -1.42 -7.47
N THR A 294 11.33 -2.55 -7.08
CA THR A 294 11.98 -3.79 -6.59
C THR A 294 12.50 -4.67 -7.74
N HIS A 295 13.04 -4.05 -8.78
CA HIS A 295 13.62 -4.74 -9.93
C HIS A 295 15.06 -5.16 -9.56
N SER A 296 15.48 -6.37 -9.97
CA SER A 296 16.72 -7.02 -9.53
C SER A 296 17.43 -7.71 -10.72
N TYR A 297 18.47 -8.50 -10.44
CA TYR A 297 19.05 -9.42 -11.41
C TYR A 297 18.19 -10.70 -11.49
N PHE A 298 18.09 -11.31 -12.68
CA PHE A 298 17.40 -12.58 -12.92
C PHE A 298 17.80 -13.64 -11.87
N PRO A 299 16.97 -13.86 -10.84
CA PRO A 299 17.36 -14.74 -9.75
C PRO A 299 17.02 -16.17 -10.18
N ASP A 300 18.00 -17.07 -10.13
CA ASP A 300 17.77 -18.47 -10.52
C ASP A 300 16.60 -19.12 -9.76
N ASN A 301 16.28 -18.64 -8.53
CA ASN A 301 15.38 -19.31 -7.58
C ASN A 301 14.46 -18.38 -6.74
N ALA A 302 14.16 -17.14 -7.14
CA ALA A 302 13.30 -16.28 -6.29
C ALA A 302 11.82 -16.71 -6.38
N LEU A 303 11.37 -17.50 -5.39
CA LEU A 303 9.97 -17.93 -5.25
C LEU A 303 9.01 -16.78 -4.90
N ILE A 304 9.52 -15.73 -4.25
CA ILE A 304 8.75 -14.55 -3.84
C ILE A 304 9.39 -13.31 -4.45
N GLN A 305 8.59 -12.54 -5.19
CA GLN A 305 8.98 -11.33 -5.88
C GLN A 305 8.00 -10.20 -5.56
N TYR A 306 8.45 -9.20 -4.82
CA TYR A 306 7.64 -8.04 -4.46
C TYR A 306 7.61 -6.97 -5.57
N ARG A 307 7.40 -7.38 -6.81
CA ARG A 307 7.49 -6.54 -8.01
C ARG A 307 6.20 -6.63 -8.80
N ALA A 308 5.69 -5.49 -9.26
CA ALA A 308 4.48 -5.38 -10.05
C ALA A 308 4.78 -4.57 -11.33
N LEU A 309 4.15 -4.97 -12.45
CA LEU A 309 4.12 -4.22 -13.71
C LEU A 309 5.48 -4.05 -14.44
N VAL A 310 6.58 -4.49 -13.84
CA VAL A 310 7.90 -4.43 -14.46
C VAL A 310 8.62 -5.77 -14.39
N THR A 311 9.50 -6.02 -15.36
CA THR A 311 10.40 -7.17 -15.42
C THR A 311 11.56 -6.99 -14.43
N GLU A 312 12.39 -8.04 -14.26
CA GLU A 312 13.57 -8.02 -13.38
C GLU A 312 14.50 -6.83 -13.68
N GLU A 313 14.75 -6.55 -14.94
CA GLU A 313 15.64 -5.49 -15.40
C GLU A 313 14.95 -4.13 -15.61
N GLY A 314 13.68 -4.03 -15.20
CA GLY A 314 12.96 -2.76 -15.06
C GLY A 314 12.19 -2.28 -16.28
N PHE A 315 11.97 -3.11 -17.31
CA PHE A 315 11.07 -2.80 -18.42
C PHE A 315 9.61 -3.15 -18.08
N LEU A 316 8.65 -2.74 -18.91
CA LEU A 316 7.24 -3.09 -18.68
C LEU A 316 7.02 -4.61 -18.84
N HIS A 317 6.43 -5.20 -17.82
CA HIS A 317 5.98 -6.60 -17.83
C HIS A 317 4.68 -6.73 -18.64
N PRO A 318 4.35 -7.89 -19.25
CA PRO A 318 3.06 -8.11 -19.90
C PRO A 318 1.84 -7.78 -19.02
N SER A 319 1.92 -8.02 -17.71
CA SER A 319 0.87 -7.62 -16.75
C SER A 319 0.63 -6.11 -16.70
N ALA A 320 1.59 -5.29 -17.13
CA ALA A 320 1.42 -3.85 -17.27
C ALA A 320 0.53 -3.47 -18.46
N SER A 321 0.55 -4.24 -19.55
CA SER A 321 -0.37 -4.07 -20.66
C SER A 321 -1.81 -4.43 -20.25
N ALA A 322 -1.98 -5.53 -19.51
CA ALA A 322 -3.28 -5.91 -18.96
C ALA A 322 -3.83 -4.85 -17.99
N TYR A 323 -2.99 -4.37 -17.07
CA TYR A 323 -3.33 -3.28 -16.17
C TYR A 323 -3.72 -2.01 -16.93
N SER A 324 -2.93 -1.61 -17.94
CA SER A 324 -3.21 -0.42 -18.76
C SER A 324 -4.57 -0.51 -19.44
N ASN A 325 -4.90 -1.69 -20.01
CA ASN A 325 -6.18 -1.93 -20.65
C ASN A 325 -7.34 -1.84 -19.63
N MET A 326 -7.21 -2.46 -18.47
CA MET A 326 -8.19 -2.35 -17.39
C MET A 326 -8.36 -0.88 -16.95
N ALA A 327 -7.26 -0.17 -16.71
CA ALA A 327 -7.28 1.23 -16.28
C ALA A 327 -8.00 2.13 -17.30
N TRP A 328 -7.71 1.98 -18.60
CA TRP A 328 -8.37 2.71 -19.68
C TRP A 328 -9.90 2.56 -19.66
N HIS A 329 -10.40 1.36 -19.34
CA HIS A 329 -11.82 1.13 -19.26
C HIS A 329 -12.46 1.69 -17.99
N LEU A 330 -11.73 1.75 -16.88
CA LEU A 330 -12.29 2.00 -15.54
C LEU A 330 -11.96 3.36 -14.91
N GLU A 331 -10.93 4.08 -15.36
CA GLU A 331 -10.36 5.24 -14.64
C GLU A 331 -11.35 6.39 -14.35
N ASP A 332 -12.40 6.53 -15.14
CA ASP A 332 -13.45 7.55 -15.07
C ASP A 332 -14.82 6.95 -14.67
N THR A 333 -14.80 5.78 -14.04
CA THR A 333 -15.98 5.05 -13.57
C THR A 333 -15.91 4.78 -12.07
N ASN A 334 -17.06 4.49 -11.46
CA ASN A 334 -17.16 4.08 -10.06
C ASN A 334 -17.85 2.73 -9.96
N PHE A 335 -17.42 1.89 -9.02
CA PHE A 335 -18.10 0.64 -8.73
C PHE A 335 -19.53 0.90 -8.25
N VAL A 336 -20.49 0.16 -8.82
CA VAL A 336 -21.92 0.27 -8.47
C VAL A 336 -22.39 -0.97 -7.75
N LYS A 337 -22.14 -2.15 -8.32
CA LYS A 337 -22.58 -3.43 -7.78
C LYS A 337 -21.85 -4.61 -8.40
N ARG A 338 -21.86 -5.72 -7.67
CA ARG A 338 -21.48 -7.04 -8.16
C ARG A 338 -22.74 -7.86 -8.48
N LEU A 339 -22.73 -8.57 -9.60
CA LEU A 339 -23.80 -9.47 -10.04
C LEU A 339 -23.29 -10.91 -10.10
N THR A 340 -24.13 -11.88 -9.73
CA THR A 340 -23.93 -13.30 -10.03
C THR A 340 -24.67 -13.62 -11.33
N LEU A 341 -23.94 -13.97 -12.38
CA LEU A 341 -24.50 -14.27 -13.70
C LEU A 341 -24.83 -15.75 -13.86
N ALA A 342 -24.01 -16.61 -13.28
CA ALA A 342 -24.18 -18.06 -13.19
C ALA A 342 -23.37 -18.57 -11.99
N GLU A 343 -23.47 -19.86 -11.68
CA GLU A 343 -22.63 -20.48 -10.64
C GLU A 343 -21.15 -20.27 -10.96
N GLY A 344 -20.42 -19.61 -10.06
CA GLY A 344 -19.01 -19.26 -10.24
C GLY A 344 -18.72 -18.19 -11.29
N VAL A 345 -19.73 -17.48 -11.83
CA VAL A 345 -19.55 -16.41 -12.82
C VAL A 345 -20.09 -15.09 -12.28
N TYR A 346 -19.21 -14.10 -12.14
CA TYR A 346 -19.55 -12.81 -11.55
C TYR A 346 -19.27 -11.66 -12.52
N ALA A 347 -19.98 -10.56 -12.33
CA ALA A 347 -19.73 -9.30 -13.02
C ALA A 347 -19.61 -8.14 -12.02
N TYR A 348 -18.53 -7.38 -12.12
CA TYR A 348 -18.36 -6.12 -11.39
C TYR A 348 -18.78 -4.98 -12.31
N VAL A 349 -19.85 -4.28 -11.94
CA VAL A 349 -20.45 -3.22 -12.75
C VAL A 349 -19.93 -1.87 -12.26
N PHE A 350 -19.38 -1.12 -13.20
CA PHE A 350 -18.89 0.23 -13.01
C PHE A 350 -19.65 1.21 -13.89
N GLU A 351 -19.91 2.40 -13.38
CA GLU A 351 -20.63 3.46 -14.07
C GLU A 351 -19.82 4.77 -14.06
N GLY A 352 -19.65 5.34 -15.25
CA GLY A 352 -19.08 6.67 -15.46
C GLY A 352 -20.12 7.59 -16.10
N LYS A 353 -19.74 8.84 -16.37
CA LYS A 353 -20.67 9.88 -16.86
C LYS A 353 -21.41 9.48 -18.15
N ASN A 354 -20.74 8.81 -19.08
CA ASN A 354 -21.25 8.49 -20.42
C ASN A 354 -21.06 7.02 -20.81
N LYS A 355 -20.67 6.15 -19.86
CA LYS A 355 -20.41 4.73 -20.14
C LYS A 355 -20.65 3.89 -18.90
N ALA A 356 -20.95 2.62 -19.11
CA ALA A 356 -20.90 1.59 -18.08
C ALA A 356 -19.98 0.46 -18.56
N VAL A 357 -19.23 -0.13 -17.63
CA VAL A 357 -18.33 -1.24 -17.89
C VAL A 357 -18.69 -2.38 -16.94
N ALA A 358 -18.87 -3.58 -17.49
CA ALA A 358 -19.01 -4.79 -16.70
C ALA A 358 -17.74 -5.63 -16.86
N VAL A 359 -17.00 -5.81 -15.77
CA VAL A 359 -15.84 -6.71 -15.75
C VAL A 359 -16.32 -8.10 -15.36
N LEU A 360 -16.20 -9.04 -16.30
CA LEU A 360 -16.57 -10.43 -16.08
C LEU A 360 -15.42 -11.16 -15.42
N SER A 361 -15.72 -11.85 -14.32
CA SER A 361 -14.72 -12.44 -13.44
C SER A 361 -15.18 -13.84 -13.02
N PRO A 362 -15.07 -14.84 -13.91
CA PRO A 362 -15.40 -16.22 -13.58
C PRO A 362 -14.36 -16.85 -12.65
N MET A 363 -14.78 -17.78 -11.80
CA MET A 363 -13.89 -18.67 -11.03
C MET A 363 -13.32 -19.77 -11.92
N ILE A 364 -12.21 -20.41 -11.55
CA ILE A 364 -11.61 -21.51 -12.36
C ILE A 364 -12.61 -22.63 -12.69
N ASN A 365 -13.44 -23.02 -11.72
CA ASN A 365 -14.44 -24.09 -11.86
C ASN A 365 -15.86 -23.52 -12.04
N HIS A 366 -16.03 -22.55 -12.93
CA HIS A 366 -17.31 -21.90 -13.18
C HIS A 366 -18.23 -22.76 -14.07
N ALA A 367 -19.56 -22.56 -13.97
CA ALA A 367 -20.51 -23.13 -14.91
C ALA A 367 -20.37 -22.49 -16.30
N GLU A 368 -20.74 -23.21 -17.37
CA GLU A 368 -20.77 -22.62 -18.72
C GLU A 368 -21.65 -21.36 -18.72
N TYR A 369 -21.13 -20.28 -19.30
CA TYR A 369 -21.88 -19.04 -19.48
C TYR A 369 -21.68 -18.53 -20.91
N LYS A 370 -22.75 -18.01 -21.48
CA LYS A 370 -22.71 -17.31 -22.76
C LYS A 370 -22.65 -15.83 -22.47
N LEU A 371 -21.67 -15.17 -23.06
CA LEU A 371 -21.72 -13.72 -23.13
C LEU A 371 -22.97 -13.34 -23.95
N PRO A 372 -23.74 -12.33 -23.54
CA PRO A 372 -24.95 -11.90 -24.27
C PRO A 372 -24.67 -11.37 -25.69
N PHE A 373 -23.41 -11.36 -26.14
CA PHE A 373 -22.96 -10.84 -27.42
C PHE A 373 -23.14 -11.87 -28.55
N GLY A 374 -24.40 -12.17 -28.88
CA GLY A 374 -24.75 -13.03 -30.01
C GLY A 374 -24.82 -12.31 -31.38
N GLU A 375 -24.93 -10.98 -31.43
CA GLU A 375 -25.29 -10.31 -32.71
C GLU A 375 -24.55 -9.00 -33.08
N TYR A 376 -23.75 -8.35 -32.21
CA TYR A 376 -23.29 -6.97 -32.48
C TYR A 376 -21.82 -6.64 -32.14
N VAL A 377 -20.87 -7.57 -32.30
CA VAL A 377 -19.44 -7.21 -32.25
C VAL A 377 -18.71 -7.83 -33.44
N HIS A 378 -18.34 -6.98 -34.40
CA HIS A 378 -17.30 -7.30 -35.37
C HIS A 378 -15.95 -7.01 -34.72
N ILE A 379 -15.11 -8.05 -34.60
CA ILE A 379 -13.70 -7.91 -34.21
C ILE A 379 -12.92 -7.34 -35.39
#